data_AF-A0A3D5ATE9-F1
#
_entry.id   AF-A0A3D5ATE9-F1
#
_cell.length_a   1.000
_cell.length_b   1.000
_cell.length_c   1.000
_cell.angle_alpha   90.00
_cell.angle_beta   90.00
_cell.angle_gamma   90.00
#
_symmetry.space_group_name_H-M   'P 1'
#
loop_
_entity.id
_entity.type
_entity.pdbx_description
1 polymer ?
#
loop_
_entity_poly.entity_id
_entity_poly.type
_entity_poly.pdbx_seq_one_letter_code
_entity_poly.pdbx_strand_id
1 'polypeptide(L)'
;ELDGARRTGLEQALSEGDYAKLGQLTGTKVIHISERDTQISDKPKQVGEFVNTWSVEGFYEEGIAPAEMGWGTHEPVLPEHAYTHEDGPQNQICLAQTGITTYVRSWVPIGGPIIGMVVRHGEAFTISDHLTVWENGKAAYRPTVHYAYLPTDARSEE
;
A
#
# COMPACT_ATOMS: atom_id res chain seq x y z
N GLU A 1 2.23 -20.86 -19.79
CA GLU A 1 2.15 -19.95 -20.96
C GLU A 1 0.89 -19.11 -20.85
N LEU A 2 0.92 -17.87 -21.33
CA LEU A 2 -0.31 -17.05 -21.45
C LEU A 2 -1.17 -17.63 -22.58
N ASP A 3 -2.47 -17.77 -22.35
CA ASP A 3 -3.39 -18.12 -23.44
C ASP A 3 -3.41 -17.00 -24.50
N GLY A 4 -3.78 -17.36 -25.74
CA GLY A 4 -3.73 -16.43 -26.87
C GLY A 4 -4.61 -15.20 -26.70
N ALA A 5 -5.79 -15.35 -26.08
CA ALA A 5 -6.72 -14.24 -25.88
C ALA A 5 -6.19 -13.25 -24.83
N ARG A 6 -5.62 -13.76 -23.74
CA ARG A 6 -4.99 -12.96 -22.68
C ARG A 6 -3.77 -12.21 -23.19
N ARG A 7 -2.97 -12.82 -24.09
CA ARG A 7 -1.87 -12.11 -24.76
C ARG A 7 -2.36 -10.93 -25.59
N THR A 8 -3.35 -11.16 -26.46
CA THR A 8 -3.94 -10.09 -27.27
C THR A 8 -4.53 -8.99 -26.41
N GLY A 9 -5.23 -9.34 -25.32
CA GLY A 9 -5.75 -8.35 -24.37
C GLY A 9 -4.67 -7.52 -23.69
N LEU A 10 -3.53 -8.13 -23.33
CA LEU A 10 -2.39 -7.42 -22.73
C LEU A 10 -1.74 -6.46 -23.72
N GLU A 11 -1.54 -6.89 -24.98
CA GLU A 11 -0.98 -6.05 -26.05
C GLU A 11 -1.90 -4.85 -26.35
N GLN A 12 -3.21 -5.08 -26.41
CA GLN A 12 -4.19 -4.01 -26.62
C GLN A 12 -4.18 -3.01 -25.46
N ALA A 13 -4.33 -3.48 -24.22
CA ALA A 13 -4.35 -2.61 -23.03
C ALA A 13 -3.04 -1.80 -22.89
N LEU A 14 -1.90 -2.39 -23.25
CA LEU A 14 -0.62 -1.68 -23.29
C LEU A 14 -0.58 -0.58 -24.37
N SER A 15 -1.13 -0.85 -25.55
CA SER A 15 -1.18 0.12 -26.64
C SER A 15 -2.12 1.30 -26.36
N GLU A 16 -3.20 1.06 -25.60
CA GLU A 16 -4.20 2.06 -25.23
C GLU A 16 -3.83 2.84 -23.96
N GLY A 17 -2.82 2.37 -23.21
CA GLY A 17 -2.47 2.94 -21.90
C GLY A 17 -3.49 2.59 -20.81
N ASP A 18 -4.25 1.51 -20.96
CA ASP A 18 -5.25 1.06 -19.98
C ASP A 18 -4.56 0.23 -18.88
N TYR A 19 -3.98 0.93 -17.91
CA TYR A 19 -3.26 0.31 -16.79
C TYR A 19 -4.17 -0.50 -15.86
N ALA A 20 -5.44 -0.12 -15.71
CA ALA A 20 -6.42 -0.87 -14.93
C ALA A 20 -6.68 -2.25 -15.56
N LYS A 21 -6.90 -2.28 -16.88
CA LYS A 21 -7.08 -3.54 -17.62
C LYS A 21 -5.79 -4.36 -17.65
N LEU A 22 -4.62 -3.73 -17.76
CA LEU A 22 -3.34 -4.41 -17.61
C LEU A 22 -3.24 -5.10 -16.25
N GLY A 23 -3.50 -4.40 -15.14
CA GLY A 23 -3.49 -4.99 -13.80
C GLY A 23 -4.45 -6.17 -13.65
N GLN A 24 -5.66 -6.05 -14.21
CA GLN A 24 -6.64 -7.14 -14.22
C GLN A 24 -6.11 -8.34 -15.02
N LEU A 25 -5.58 -8.10 -16.22
CA LEU A 25 -5.10 -9.14 -17.12
C LEU A 25 -3.79 -9.77 -16.65
N THR A 26 -2.91 -9.07 -15.93
CA THR A 26 -1.74 -9.70 -15.28
C THR A 26 -2.16 -10.51 -14.06
N GLY A 27 -3.32 -10.21 -13.48
CA GLY A 27 -3.80 -10.83 -12.24
C GLY A 27 -3.11 -10.23 -11.01
N THR A 28 -2.67 -8.98 -11.09
CA THR A 28 -2.07 -8.27 -9.95
C THR A 28 -3.13 -8.08 -8.87
N LYS A 29 -2.93 -8.72 -7.72
CA LYS A 29 -3.88 -8.66 -6.60
C LYS A 29 -3.52 -7.61 -5.57
N VAL A 30 -2.24 -7.49 -5.24
CA VAL A 30 -1.73 -6.65 -4.16
C VAL A 30 -0.53 -5.87 -4.69
N ILE A 31 -0.47 -4.59 -4.36
CA ILE A 31 0.67 -3.70 -4.62
C ILE A 31 1.09 -3.12 -3.27
N HIS A 32 2.23 -3.56 -2.76
CA HIS A 32 2.86 -2.87 -1.63
C HIS A 32 3.80 -1.81 -2.17
N ILE A 33 3.71 -0.60 -1.61
CA ILE A 33 4.82 0.33 -1.63
C ILE A 33 5.78 -0.22 -0.57
N SER A 34 6.69 -1.08 -0.98
CA SER A 34 7.52 -1.88 -0.07
C SER A 34 8.86 -1.19 0.11
N GLU A 35 9.12 -0.70 1.32
CA GLU A 35 10.31 0.10 1.59
C GLU A 35 11.01 -0.37 2.85
N ARG A 36 12.34 -0.48 2.74
CA ARG A 36 13.26 -0.67 3.87
C ARG A 36 14.32 0.40 3.79
N ASP A 37 14.36 1.27 4.78
CA ASP A 37 15.45 2.22 4.95
C ASP A 37 16.58 1.57 5.78
N THR A 38 17.80 1.60 5.23
CA THR A 38 19.01 1.06 5.86
C THR A 38 20.07 2.13 6.10
N GLN A 39 19.69 3.41 6.08
CA GLN A 39 20.60 4.50 6.38
C GLN A 39 21.01 4.43 7.86
N ILE A 40 22.30 4.64 8.12
CA ILE A 40 22.90 4.55 9.45
C ILE A 40 23.62 5.86 9.74
N SER A 41 23.51 6.36 10.97
CA SER A 41 24.28 7.51 11.46
C SER A 41 25.55 7.03 12.18
N ASP A 42 26.61 7.83 12.10
CA ASP A 42 27.82 7.67 12.91
C ASP A 42 27.62 8.10 14.38
N LYS A 43 26.49 8.73 14.69
CA LYS A 43 26.10 9.15 16.04
C LYS A 43 24.96 8.28 16.56
N PRO A 44 25.09 7.70 17.77
CA PRO A 44 23.99 6.98 18.39
C PRO A 44 22.84 7.94 18.76
N LYS A 45 21.61 7.46 18.62
CA LYS A 45 20.39 8.14 19.08
C LYS A 45 20.48 8.45 20.59
N GLN A 46 20.04 9.65 20.99
CA GLN A 46 19.97 10.05 22.39
C GLN A 46 18.63 9.64 23.04
N VAL A 47 18.63 9.55 24.37
CA VAL A 47 17.41 9.28 25.15
C VAL A 47 16.45 10.47 25.00
N GLY A 48 15.18 10.19 24.69
CA GLY A 48 14.15 11.22 24.46
C GLY A 48 14.25 11.94 23.12
N GLU A 49 15.14 11.51 22.22
CA GLU A 49 15.26 12.04 20.86
C GLU A 49 14.52 11.13 19.87
N PHE A 50 13.65 11.71 19.03
CA PHE A 50 13.09 11.01 17.88
C PHE A 50 13.97 11.25 16.65
N VAL A 51 14.50 10.18 16.06
CA VAL A 51 15.35 10.24 14.86
C VAL A 51 14.60 9.66 13.67
N ASN A 52 14.73 10.28 12.51
CA ASN A 52 14.23 9.78 11.24
C ASN A 52 15.10 10.32 10.09
N THR A 53 15.01 9.73 8.91
CA THR A 53 15.73 10.17 7.71
C THR A 53 15.00 11.27 6.93
N TRP A 54 13.75 11.52 7.29
CA TRP A 54 12.90 12.59 6.78
C TRP A 54 12.10 13.23 7.92
N SER A 55 11.12 14.09 7.60
CA SER A 55 10.36 14.87 8.59
C SER A 55 9.84 14.02 9.76
N VAL A 56 10.26 14.36 10.98
CA VAL A 56 9.76 13.72 12.21
C VAL A 56 8.28 14.04 12.44
N GLU A 57 7.89 15.31 12.24
CA GLU A 57 6.50 15.75 12.42
C GLU A 57 5.58 15.09 11.38
N GLY A 58 6.01 15.00 10.13
CA GLY A 58 5.24 14.34 9.06
C GLY A 58 5.04 12.85 9.36
N PHE A 59 6.11 12.15 9.72
CA PHE A 59 6.02 10.73 10.11
C PHE A 59 5.13 10.53 11.34
N TYR A 60 5.17 11.44 12.31
CA TYR A 60 4.30 11.38 13.48
C TYR A 60 2.83 11.56 13.07
N GLU A 61 2.49 12.62 12.33
CA GLU A 61 1.11 12.90 11.90
C GLU A 61 0.50 11.77 11.07
N GLU A 62 1.25 11.27 10.08
CA GLU A 62 0.80 10.15 9.24
C GLU A 62 0.77 8.83 10.01
N GLY A 63 1.69 8.67 10.94
CA GLY A 63 1.86 7.44 11.70
C GLY A 63 0.78 7.21 12.76
N ILE A 64 0.38 8.27 13.47
CA ILE A 64 -0.69 8.19 14.48
C ILE A 64 -2.09 8.18 13.87
N ALA A 65 -2.22 8.56 12.59
CA ALA A 65 -3.48 8.45 11.87
C ALA A 65 -3.89 6.97 11.71
N PRO A 66 -5.19 6.70 11.50
CA PRO A 66 -5.67 5.36 11.18
C PRO A 66 -4.90 4.73 10.02
N ALA A 67 -4.63 3.43 10.09
CA ALA A 67 -4.09 2.69 8.96
C ALA A 67 -5.09 2.73 7.80
N GLU A 68 -4.63 3.14 6.62
CA GLU A 68 -5.44 3.27 5.40
C GLU A 68 -4.86 2.41 4.29
N MET A 69 -5.73 1.73 3.54
CA MET A 69 -5.33 0.88 2.43
C MET A 69 -6.40 0.84 1.35
N GLY A 70 -5.97 0.89 0.09
CA GLY A 70 -6.77 0.48 -1.05
C GLY A 70 -7.19 -0.98 -0.88
N TRP A 71 -8.47 -1.27 -1.04
CA TRP A 71 -9.03 -2.58 -0.73
C TRP A 71 -9.44 -3.32 -2.00
N GLY A 72 -8.73 -4.41 -2.30
CA GLY A 72 -8.88 -5.13 -3.55
C GLY A 72 -10.15 -5.97 -3.61
N THR A 73 -10.72 -6.15 -4.80
CA THR A 73 -11.93 -6.98 -5.00
C THR A 73 -11.71 -8.47 -4.75
N HIS A 74 -10.46 -8.88 -4.63
CA HIS A 74 -10.07 -10.26 -4.35
C HIS A 74 -10.04 -10.60 -2.85
N GLU A 75 -10.10 -9.59 -1.97
CA GLU A 75 -10.04 -9.78 -0.52
C GLU A 75 -11.34 -10.42 -0.03
N PRO A 76 -11.29 -11.57 0.67
CA PRO A 76 -12.49 -12.35 0.96
C PRO A 76 -13.31 -11.79 2.12
N VAL A 77 -12.68 -11.06 3.04
CA VAL A 77 -13.30 -10.55 4.26
C VAL A 77 -12.56 -9.29 4.72
N LEU A 78 -13.31 -8.33 5.25
CA LEU A 78 -12.73 -7.16 5.89
C LEU A 78 -12.00 -7.56 7.19
N PRO A 79 -10.87 -6.92 7.52
CA PRO A 79 -10.22 -7.12 8.81
C PRO A 79 -11.12 -6.73 9.98
N GLU A 80 -10.80 -7.23 11.17
CA GLU A 80 -11.45 -6.76 12.39
C GLU A 80 -11.22 -5.26 12.56
N HIS A 81 -12.25 -4.54 13.01
CA HIS A 81 -12.24 -3.09 13.18
C HIS A 81 -12.00 -2.26 11.90
N ALA A 82 -12.25 -2.84 10.73
CA ALA A 82 -12.25 -2.11 9.47
C ALA A 82 -13.51 -1.27 9.29
N TYR A 83 -13.34 -0.09 8.71
CA TYR A 83 -14.39 0.83 8.30
C TYR A 83 -14.30 1.07 6.80
N THR A 84 -15.45 1.24 6.17
CA THR A 84 -15.59 1.58 4.75
C THR A 84 -16.18 2.99 4.62
N HIS A 85 -15.96 3.62 3.47
CA HIS A 85 -16.52 4.94 3.18
C HIS A 85 -17.91 4.83 2.53
N GLU A 86 -18.86 5.66 2.97
CA GLU A 86 -20.23 5.71 2.41
C GLU A 86 -20.28 6.45 1.07
N ASP A 87 -19.36 7.40 0.87
CA ASP A 87 -19.28 8.27 -0.31
C ASP A 87 -17.93 8.16 -1.03
N GLY A 88 -17.86 8.73 -2.24
CA GLY A 88 -16.65 8.75 -3.06
C GLY A 88 -16.44 7.46 -3.86
N PRO A 89 -15.21 7.15 -4.29
CA PRO A 89 -14.92 5.96 -5.10
C PRO A 89 -14.94 4.64 -4.31
N GLN A 90 -15.05 4.70 -2.98
CA GLN A 90 -15.16 3.54 -2.08
C GLN A 90 -14.08 2.48 -2.38
N ASN A 91 -12.86 2.94 -2.62
CA ASN A 91 -11.71 2.12 -3.00
C ASN A 91 -10.79 1.80 -1.84
N GLN A 92 -10.99 2.43 -0.68
CA GLN A 92 -10.18 2.21 0.53
C GLN A 92 -11.01 1.71 1.70
N ILE A 93 -10.30 1.13 2.66
CA ILE A 93 -10.76 0.92 4.04
C ILE A 93 -9.80 1.62 5.00
N CYS A 94 -10.26 1.86 6.22
CA CYS A 94 -9.38 2.22 7.33
C CYS A 94 -9.58 1.27 8.51
N LEU A 95 -8.54 1.08 9.32
CA LEU A 95 -8.63 0.30 10.56
C LEU A 95 -8.70 1.26 11.75
N ALA A 96 -9.48 0.94 12.79
CA ALA A 96 -9.44 1.68 14.06
C ALA A 96 -8.17 1.37 14.89
N GLN A 97 -7.01 1.52 14.24
CA GLN A 97 -5.67 1.32 14.76
C GLN A 97 -4.72 2.26 14.01
N THR A 98 -3.68 2.76 14.69
CA THR A 98 -2.72 3.68 14.07
C THR A 98 -1.84 2.97 13.04
N GLY A 99 -1.41 3.70 12.01
CA GLY A 99 -0.57 3.16 10.95
C GLY A 99 0.77 2.59 11.46
N ILE A 100 1.41 3.27 12.41
CA ILE A 100 2.70 2.83 12.99
C ILE A 100 2.60 1.60 13.90
N THR A 101 1.39 1.26 14.37
CA THR A 101 1.18 0.03 15.15
C THR A 101 0.57 -1.09 14.32
N THR A 102 0.21 -0.83 13.05
CA THR A 102 -0.37 -1.81 12.13
C THR A 102 0.72 -2.42 11.28
N TYR A 103 0.97 -3.71 11.44
CA TYR A 103 2.07 -4.40 10.78
C TYR A 103 1.61 -5.35 9.68
N VAL A 104 2.35 -5.35 8.57
CA VAL A 104 2.15 -6.23 7.41
C VAL A 104 3.44 -6.93 7.04
N ARG A 105 3.30 -8.14 6.47
CA ARG A 105 4.44 -8.86 5.90
C ARG A 105 4.64 -8.39 4.46
N SER A 106 5.87 -7.98 4.14
CA SER A 106 6.25 -7.59 2.79
C SER A 106 7.65 -8.12 2.45
N TRP A 107 8.19 -7.69 1.33
CA TRP A 107 9.50 -8.09 0.84
C TRP A 107 10.17 -6.95 0.08
N VAL A 108 11.48 -6.81 0.22
CA VAL A 108 12.31 -5.90 -0.57
C VAL A 108 13.56 -6.64 -1.10
N PRO A 109 14.13 -6.25 -2.25
CA PRO A 109 15.33 -6.91 -2.78
C PRO A 109 16.52 -6.91 -1.81
N ILE A 110 16.73 -5.80 -1.11
CA ILE A 110 17.79 -5.64 -0.12
C ILE A 110 17.22 -6.02 1.25
N GLY A 111 17.52 -7.22 1.73
CA GLY A 111 17.10 -7.72 3.05
C GLY A 111 16.02 -8.79 3.02
N GLY A 112 15.31 -8.94 1.90
CA GLY A 112 14.31 -9.98 1.73
C GLY A 112 13.01 -9.68 2.49
N PRO A 113 12.44 -10.65 3.24
CA PRO A 113 11.22 -10.44 3.98
C PRO A 113 11.34 -9.31 5.02
N ILE A 114 10.32 -8.46 5.09
CA ILE A 114 10.22 -7.38 6.08
C ILE A 114 8.87 -7.42 6.79
N ILE A 115 8.84 -6.85 7.99
CA ILE A 115 7.61 -6.46 8.68
C ILE A 115 7.50 -4.95 8.58
N GLY A 116 6.63 -4.48 7.70
CA GLY A 116 6.41 -3.06 7.45
C GLY A 116 5.21 -2.53 8.21
N MET A 117 5.20 -1.23 8.48
CA MET A 117 4.06 -0.49 9.01
C MET A 117 3.14 -0.04 7.88
N VAL A 118 1.83 -0.02 8.14
CA VAL A 118 0.79 0.49 7.23
C VAL A 118 0.56 1.98 7.51
N VAL A 119 1.58 2.79 7.25
CA VAL A 119 1.48 4.25 7.37
C VAL A 119 0.58 4.76 6.25
N ARG A 120 -0.38 5.63 6.58
CA ARG A 120 -1.29 6.18 5.56
C ARG A 120 -0.50 6.95 4.52
N HIS A 121 -0.91 6.85 3.26
CA HIS A 121 -0.24 7.56 2.17
C HIS A 121 -1.20 7.75 1.00
N GLY A 122 -1.14 8.92 0.36
CA GLY A 122 -2.10 9.32 -0.67
C GLY A 122 -2.10 8.41 -1.91
N GLU A 123 -0.98 7.77 -2.23
CA GLU A 123 -0.87 6.86 -3.36
C GLU A 123 -1.62 5.55 -3.15
N ALA A 124 -1.83 5.11 -1.90
CA ALA A 124 -2.66 3.95 -1.63
C ALA A 124 -4.08 4.18 -2.17
N PHE A 125 -4.58 5.42 -2.06
CA PHE A 125 -5.87 5.83 -2.63
C PHE A 125 -5.77 5.95 -4.15
N THR A 126 -4.86 6.78 -4.65
CA THR A 126 -4.85 7.13 -6.07
C THR A 126 -4.49 5.95 -6.97
N ILE A 127 -3.57 5.08 -6.58
CA ILE A 127 -3.21 3.86 -7.34
C ILE A 127 -4.39 2.88 -7.34
N SER A 128 -5.01 2.64 -6.18
CA SER A 128 -6.15 1.72 -6.10
C SER A 128 -7.34 2.20 -6.92
N ASP A 129 -7.63 3.51 -6.90
CA ASP A 129 -8.69 4.11 -7.73
C ASP A 129 -8.35 4.03 -9.22
N HIS A 130 -7.14 4.47 -9.60
CA HIS A 130 -6.69 4.51 -10.99
C HIS A 130 -6.64 3.11 -11.64
N LEU A 131 -6.33 2.07 -10.85
CA LEU A 131 -6.30 0.69 -11.34
C LEU A 131 -7.64 -0.05 -11.16
N THR A 132 -8.72 0.66 -10.82
CA THR A 132 -10.06 0.05 -10.72
C THR A 132 -10.67 -0.10 -12.12
N VAL A 133 -11.05 -1.33 -12.49
CA VAL A 133 -11.90 -1.60 -13.65
C VAL A 133 -13.36 -1.58 -13.20
N TRP A 134 -14.15 -0.71 -13.81
CA TRP A 134 -15.57 -0.56 -13.53
C TRP A 134 -16.41 -1.26 -14.60
N GLU A 135 -17.35 -2.11 -14.16
CA GLU A 135 -18.35 -2.73 -15.03
C GLU A 135 -19.74 -2.50 -14.44
N ASN A 136 -20.63 -1.86 -15.20
CA ASN A 136 -22.01 -1.57 -14.77
C ASN A 136 -22.08 -0.84 -13.40
N GLY A 137 -21.15 0.09 -13.16
CA GLY A 137 -21.07 0.84 -11.90
C GLY A 137 -20.55 0.05 -10.70
N LYS A 138 -19.99 -1.16 -10.91
CA LYS A 138 -19.35 -1.97 -9.87
C LYS A 138 -17.87 -2.16 -10.19
N ALA A 139 -17.03 -2.15 -9.16
CA ALA A 139 -15.62 -2.49 -9.31
C ALA A 139 -15.49 -3.99 -9.64
N ALA A 140 -15.22 -4.32 -10.90
CA ALA A 140 -14.98 -5.69 -11.36
C ALA A 140 -13.57 -6.16 -11.02
N TYR A 141 -12.62 -5.23 -10.97
CA TYR A 141 -11.25 -5.47 -10.53
C TYR A 141 -10.71 -4.25 -9.80
N ARG A 142 -10.00 -4.49 -8.71
CA ARG A 142 -9.22 -3.50 -7.96
C ARG A 142 -8.11 -4.24 -7.20
N PRO A 143 -6.85 -3.76 -7.23
CA PRO A 143 -5.81 -4.31 -6.37
C PRO A 143 -5.91 -3.73 -4.94
N THR A 144 -5.49 -4.52 -3.96
CA THR A 144 -5.17 -4.02 -2.62
C THR A 144 -3.88 -3.19 -2.73
N VAL A 145 -3.86 -2.00 -2.15
CA VAL A 145 -2.69 -1.10 -2.22
C VAL A 145 -2.45 -0.46 -0.86
N HIS A 146 -1.24 -0.58 -0.34
CA HIS A 146 -0.84 0.13 0.87
C HIS A 146 0.68 0.22 1.02
N TYR A 147 1.12 1.10 1.92
CA TYR A 147 2.51 1.12 2.35
C TYR A 147 2.84 -0.13 3.17
N ALA A 148 4.05 -0.66 2.98
CA ALA A 148 4.70 -1.58 3.89
C ALA A 148 6.08 -1.01 4.23
N TYR A 149 6.11 -0.07 5.16
CA TYR A 149 7.29 0.73 5.47
C TYR A 149 8.06 0.21 6.68
N LEU A 150 9.32 -0.18 6.47
CA LEU A 150 10.28 -0.47 7.53
C LEU A 150 11.34 0.66 7.56
N PRO A 151 11.18 1.67 8.42
CA PRO A 151 12.08 2.80 8.52
C PRO A 151 13.47 2.38 9.01
N THR A 152 14.41 3.34 9.01
CA THR A 152 15.77 3.15 9.51
C THR A 152 15.78 2.55 10.92
N ASP A 153 16.79 1.72 11.21
CA ASP A 153 17.03 1.17 12.55
C ASP A 153 17.36 2.28 13.57
N ALA A 154 17.73 3.48 13.13
CA ALA A 154 17.91 4.63 14.00
C ALA A 154 16.58 5.20 14.50
N ARG A 155 15.45 4.85 13.87
CA ARG A 155 14.14 5.38 14.22
C ARG A 155 13.76 4.97 15.64
N SER A 156 13.17 5.92 16.36
CA SER A 156 12.63 5.68 17.70
C SER A 156 11.35 4.85 17.66
N GLU A 157 11.23 3.92 18.61
CA GLU A 157 10.06 3.05 18.78
C GLU A 157 9.05 3.57 19.82
N GLU A 158 9.35 4.69 20.49
CA GLU A 158 8.45 5.34 21.47
C GLU A 158 7.27 6.06 20.79
#